data_AF-A0A0G0PEI0-F1
#
_entry.id   AF-A0A0G0PEI0-F1
#
_cell.length_a   1.000
_cell.length_b   1.000
_cell.length_c   1.000
_cell.angle_alpha   90.00
_cell.angle_beta   90.00
_cell.angle_gamma   90.00
#
_symmetry.space_group_name_H-M   'P 1'
#
loop_
_entity.id
_entity.type
_entity.pdbx_description
1 polymer ?
#
loop_
_entity_poly.entity_id
_entity_poly.type
_entity_poly.pdbx_seq_one_letter_code
_entity_poly.pdbx_strand_id
1 'polypeptide(L)' 'MFEIIKKDKRTKARLGVLTTPHGVVNTPSYVFVGTY' A
#
# COMPACT_ATOMS: atom_id res chain seq x y z
N MET A 1 3.89 -9.43 -3.51
CA MET A 1 4.21 -8.64 -4.73
C MET A 1 3.73 -7.21 -4.49
N PHE A 2 4.51 -6.18 -4.82
CA PHE A 2 4.08 -4.77 -4.70
C PHE A 2 3.98 -4.12 -6.08
N GLU A 3 2.81 -3.59 -6.42
CA GLU A 3 2.50 -2.99 -7.71
C GLU A 3 2.17 -1.51 -7.55
N ILE A 4 2.68 -0.64 -8.42
CA ILE A 4 2.40 0.80 -8.38
C ILE A 4 1.31 1.10 -9.41
N ILE A 5 0.15 1.55 -8.94
CA ILE A 5 -0.96 1.97 -9.81
C ILE A 5 -0.73 3.38 -10.34
N LYS A 6 -0.31 4.31 -9.47
CA LYS A 6 -0.17 5.72 -9.84
C LYS A 6 0.96 6.37 -9.07
N LYS A 7 1.73 7.20 -9.77
CA LYS A 7 2.74 8.09 -9.19
C LYS A 7 2.26 9.52 -9.32
N ASP A 8 2.44 10.31 -8.28
CA ASP A 8 2.22 11.74 -8.40
C ASP A 8 3.35 12.38 -9.23
N LYS A 9 3.01 13.42 -10.01
CA LYS A 9 3.97 14.09 -10.90
C LYS A 9 4.77 15.19 -10.20
N ARG A 10 4.25 15.74 -9.09
CA ARG A 10 4.83 16.89 -8.37
C ARG A 10 5.53 16.47 -7.08
N THR A 11 5.10 15.36 -6.50
CA THR A 11 5.60 14.82 -5.24
C THR A 11 6.07 13.38 -5.42
N LYS A 12 6.68 12.79 -4.39
CA LYS A 12 7.14 11.39 -4.40
C LYS A 12 6.04 10.39 -3.99
N ALA A 13 4.78 10.83 -3.87
CA ALA A 13 3.65 10.01 -3.44
C ALA A 13 3.32 8.91 -4.47
N ARG A 14 2.91 7.74 -3.98
CA ARG A 14 2.61 6.57 -4.80
C ARG A 14 1.36 5.88 -4.26
N LEU A 15 0.44 5.58 -5.16
CA LEU A 15 -0.68 4.68 -4.94
C LEU A 15 -0.28 3.32 -5.48
N GLY A 16 -0.37 2.29 -4.64
CA GLY A 16 0.03 0.94 -5.00
C GLY A 16 -0.79 -0.13 -4.32
N VAL A 17 -0.56 -1.38 -4.72
CA VAL A 17 -1.23 -2.56 -4.20
C VAL A 17 -0.19 -3.54 -3.73
N LEU A 18 -0.32 -3.99 -2.49
CA LEU A 18 0.50 -5.02 -1.89
C LEU A 18 -0.30 -6.33 -1.82
N THR A 19 0.06 -7.29 -2.67
CA THR A 19 -0.52 -8.63 -2.65
C THR A 19 0.24 -9.47 -1.64
N THR A 20 -0.44 -9.86 -0.57
CA THR A 20 0.01 -10.80 0.46
C THR A 20 -0.65 -12.16 0.24
N PRO A 21 -0.12 -13.25 0.84
CA PRO A 21 -0.78 -14.57 0.80
C PRO A 21 -2.20 -14.56 1.38
N HIS A 22 -2.52 -13.57 2.22
CA HIS A 22 -3.80 -13.43 2.91
C HIS A 22 -4.73 -12.40 2.26
N GLY A 23 -4.36 -11.89 1.08
CA GLY A 23 -5.18 -10.95 0.33
C GLY A 23 -4.43 -9.68 -0.10
N VAL A 24 -5.21 -8.72 -0.57
CA VAL A 24 -4.71 -7.51 -1.22
C VAL A 24 -4.81 -6.32 -0.28
N VAL A 25 -3.72 -5.55 -0.12
CA VAL A 25 -3.66 -4.35 0.71
C VAL A 25 -3.39 -3.13 -0.18
N ASN A 26 -4.34 -2.20 -0.24
CA ASN A 26 -4.15 -0.92 -0.95
C ASN A 26 -3.23 -0.01 -0.14
N THR A 27 -2.23 0.59 -0.80
CA THR A 27 -1.26 1.51 -0.18
C THR A 27 -1.40 2.90 -0.79
N PRO A 28 -1.29 3.98 0.01
CA PRO A 28 -0.90 4.00 1.43
C PRO A 28 -2.02 3.51 2.36
N SER A 29 -1.65 2.70 3.36
CA SER A 29 -2.54 2.21 4.42
C SER A 29 -1.91 2.45 5.78
N TYR A 30 -2.73 2.83 6.76
CA TYR A 30 -2.32 2.98 8.14
C TYR A 30 -2.70 1.71 8.90
N VAL A 31 -1.70 1.02 9.45
CA VAL A 31 -1.88 -0.28 10.09
C VAL A 31 -1.75 -0.12 11.61
N PHE A 32 -2.76 -0.59 12.34
CA PHE A 32 -2.76 -0.59 13.80
C PHE A 32 -2.08 -1.84 14.36
N VAL A 33 -1.48 -1.71 15.55
CA VAL A 33 -0.93 -2.86 16.28
C VAL A 33 -2.07 -3.59 16.99
N GLY A 34 -2.29 -4.85 16.65
CA GLY A 34 -3.40 -5.67 17.18
C GLY A 34 -3.09 -6.46 18.45
N THR A 35 -2.03 -6.10 19.19
CA THR A 35 -1.62 -6.81 20.42
C THR A 35 -2.49 -6.45 21.62
N TYR A 36 -2.55 -7.35 22.61
CA TYR A 36 -3.04 -7.10 23.97
C TYR A 36 -1.95 -7.46 25.00
#